data_AF-A0A370ATW2-F1
#
_entry.id   AF-A0A370ATW2-F1
#
_cell.length_a   1.000
_cell.length_b   1.000
_cell.length_c   1.000
_cell.angle_alpha   90.00
_cell.angle_beta   90.00
_cell.angle_gamma   90.00
#
_symmetry.space_group_name_H-M   'P 1'
#
loop_
_entity.id
_entity.type
_entity.pdbx_description
1 polymer ?
#
loop_
_entity_poly.entity_id
_entity_poly.type
_entity_poly.pdbx_seq_one_letter_code
_entity_poly.pdbx_strand_id
1 'polypeptide(L)'
;MTEEFIVLENSDFLSISIDFEKSHLFFPRIIIGVIILLLVIIGVKELVKRIRAGNLKESIKGFRFFEENYDKLKLYGSIVSVACYFYFMDIIGRFFPNQGLGFLITSIPFMFIMSFLLVGKENFKIHRTSILLSSVITPLFAWILFAKLFYITLP
;
A
#
# COMPACT_ATOMS: atom_id res chain seq x y z
N MET A 1 -5.28 -52.36 44.03
CA MET A 1 -5.98 -51.30 44.76
C MET A 1 -5.06 -50.09 44.66
N THR A 2 -4.98 -49.45 43.47
CA THR A 2 -5.78 -48.28 43.02
C THR A 2 -5.35 -47.03 43.79
N GLU A 3 -4.86 -45.91 43.26
CA GLU A 3 -4.61 -45.32 41.93
C GLU A 3 -3.47 -44.30 42.18
N GLU A 4 -2.55 -44.00 41.26
CA GLU A 4 -2.61 -42.78 40.44
C GLU A 4 -1.50 -42.92 39.38
N PHE A 5 -1.86 -43.56 38.27
CA PHE A 5 -1.05 -43.58 37.05
C PHE A 5 -1.72 -42.67 36.02
N ILE A 6 -1.89 -41.40 36.36
CA ILE A 6 -2.38 -40.31 35.48
C ILE A 6 -1.84 -39.06 36.18
N VAL A 7 -0.85 -38.30 35.70
CA VAL A 7 -0.95 -37.30 34.63
C VAL A 7 0.50 -36.96 34.19
N LEU A 8 0.99 -37.63 33.16
CA LEU A 8 1.80 -36.95 32.14
C LEU A 8 0.88 -36.83 30.92
N GLU A 9 1.13 -35.84 30.05
CA GLU A 9 0.45 -35.64 28.76
C GLU A 9 -0.75 -34.68 28.77
N ASN A 10 -0.53 -33.36 28.94
CA ASN A 10 -1.39 -32.31 28.35
C ASN A 10 -0.89 -30.85 28.53
N SER A 11 0.42 -30.58 28.54
CA SER A 11 0.94 -29.20 28.56
C SER A 11 1.71 -28.77 27.30
N ASP A 12 2.05 -29.70 26.40
CA ASP A 12 2.76 -29.36 25.15
C ASP A 12 1.81 -28.95 24.01
N PHE A 13 0.55 -29.41 24.00
CA PHE A 13 -0.42 -29.10 22.94
C PHE A 13 -0.87 -27.63 22.93
N LEU A 14 -0.69 -26.92 24.05
CA LEU A 14 -0.98 -25.49 24.20
C LEU A 14 0.28 -24.64 24.35
N SER A 15 1.47 -25.23 24.15
CA SER A 15 2.73 -24.48 24.10
C SER A 15 2.93 -23.93 22.68
N ILE A 16 2.19 -22.87 22.35
CA ILE A 16 2.45 -22.12 21.12
C ILE A 16 3.73 -21.30 21.34
N SER A 17 4.88 -21.94 21.05
CA SER A 17 6.17 -21.27 20.97
C SER A 17 6.14 -20.39 19.72
N ILE A 18 5.70 -19.14 19.89
CA ILE A 18 5.80 -18.13 18.84
C ILE A 18 7.28 -17.78 18.73
N ASP A 19 7.92 -18.30 17.69
CA ASP A 19 9.26 -17.89 17.30
C ASP A 19 9.20 -16.43 16.81
N PHE A 20 9.40 -15.50 17.74
CA PHE A 20 9.36 -14.06 17.49
C PHE A 20 10.40 -13.64 16.43
N GLU A 21 11.45 -14.43 16.21
CA GLU A 21 12.43 -14.18 15.14
C GLU A 21 11.83 -14.34 13.74
N LYS A 22 10.80 -15.18 13.54
CA LYS A 22 10.16 -15.34 12.22
C LYS A 22 8.90 -14.50 12.03
N SER A 23 8.34 -13.97 13.12
CA SER A 23 7.10 -13.18 13.10
C SER A 23 7.21 -11.95 12.18
N HIS A 24 8.38 -11.29 12.13
CA HIS A 24 8.56 -10.10 11.29
C HIS A 24 8.48 -10.38 9.78
N LEU A 25 8.70 -11.62 9.33
CA LEU A 25 8.55 -12.02 7.93
C LEU A 25 7.12 -12.40 7.55
N PHE A 26 6.24 -12.57 8.52
CA PHE A 26 4.86 -12.99 8.29
C PHE A 26 4.08 -11.92 7.51
N PHE A 27 4.18 -10.66 7.96
CA PHE A 27 3.51 -9.54 7.30
C PHE A 27 4.00 -9.32 5.85
N PRO A 28 5.32 -9.22 5.55
CA PRO A 28 5.82 -9.16 4.18
C PRO A 28 5.34 -10.32 3.30
N ARG A 29 5.32 -11.55 3.82
CA ARG A 29 4.91 -12.74 3.06
C ARG A 29 3.44 -12.68 2.66
N ILE A 30 2.56 -12.23 3.56
CA ILE A 30 1.14 -12.05 3.24
C ILE A 30 0.96 -10.98 2.17
N ILE A 31 1.62 -9.82 2.32
CA ILE A 31 1.49 -8.72 1.36
C ILE A 31 1.96 -9.14 -0.04
N ILE A 32 3.09 -9.86 -0.15
CA ILE A 32 3.56 -10.40 -1.42
C ILE A 32 2.53 -11.37 -2.03
N GLY A 33 1.95 -12.25 -1.20
CA GLY A 33 0.89 -13.16 -1.64
C GLY A 33 -0.32 -12.43 -2.21
N VAL A 34 -0.78 -11.37 -1.53
CA VAL A 34 -1.90 -10.53 -2.00
C VAL A 34 -1.55 -9.83 -3.31
N ILE A 35 -0.34 -9.28 -3.45
CA ILE A 35 0.11 -8.62 -4.68
C ILE A 35 0.12 -9.60 -5.85
N ILE A 36 0.67 -10.80 -5.66
CA ILE A 36 0.70 -11.85 -6.70
C ILE A 36 -0.73 -12.24 -7.09
N LEU A 37 -1.62 -12.43 -6.12
CA LEU A 37 -3.01 -12.77 -6.37
C LEU A 37 -3.70 -11.70 -7.23
N LEU A 38 -3.54 -10.42 -6.88
CA LEU A 38 -4.09 -9.31 -7.66
C LEU A 38 -3.53 -9.28 -9.08
N LEU A 39 -2.22 -9.51 -9.24
CA LEU A 39 -1.57 -9.56 -10.55
C LEU A 39 -2.14 -10.69 -11.41
N VAL A 40 -2.34 -11.88 -10.83
CA VAL A 40 -2.98 -13.01 -11.50
C VAL A 40 -4.41 -12.67 -11.93
N ILE A 41 -5.21 -12.05 -11.05
CA ILE A 41 -6.59 -11.65 -11.38
C ILE A 41 -6.62 -10.67 -12.56
N ILE A 42 -5.75 -9.66 -12.56
CA ILE A 42 -5.65 -8.69 -13.65
C ILE A 42 -5.22 -9.38 -14.94
N GLY A 43 -4.20 -10.23 -14.87
CA GLY A 43 -3.72 -11.01 -16.02
C GLY A 43 -4.80 -11.89 -16.62
N VAL A 44 -5.54 -12.64 -15.80
CA VAL A 44 -6.65 -13.49 -16.25
C VAL A 44 -7.76 -12.66 -16.89
N LYS A 45 -8.17 -11.55 -16.27
CA LYS A 45 -9.22 -10.68 -16.84
C LYS A 45 -8.83 -10.16 -18.23
N GLU A 46 -7.59 -9.72 -18.37
CA GLU A 46 -7.08 -9.20 -19.63
C GLU A 46 -6.96 -10.30 -20.69
N LEU A 47 -6.48 -11.50 -20.31
CA LEU A 47 -6.44 -12.66 -21.19
C LEU A 47 -7.85 -13.07 -21.66
N VAL A 48 -8.83 -13.15 -20.76
CA VAL A 48 -10.22 -13.51 -21.10
C VAL A 48 -10.83 -12.47 -22.04
N LYS A 49 -10.62 -11.18 -21.77
CA LYS A 49 -11.08 -10.09 -22.65
C LYS A 49 -10.50 -10.23 -24.06
N ARG A 50 -9.22 -10.60 -24.18
CA ARG A 50 -8.51 -10.78 -25.45
C ARG A 50 -8.94 -12.04 -26.22
N ILE A 51 -9.16 -13.15 -25.53
CA ILE A 51 -9.67 -14.39 -26.14
C ILE A 51 -11.06 -14.13 -26.75
N ARG A 52 -11.94 -13.41 -26.03
CA ARG A 52 -13.25 -13.02 -26.55
C ARG A 52 -13.18 -12.07 -27.75
N ALA A 53 -12.13 -11.27 -27.87
CA ALA A 53 -11.93 -10.32 -28.97
C ALA A 53 -11.29 -10.94 -30.23
N GLY A 54 -10.99 -12.24 -30.25
CA GLY A 54 -10.49 -12.95 -31.45
C GLY A 54 -9.05 -12.65 -31.89
N ASN A 55 -8.37 -11.67 -31.29
CA ASN A 55 -7.06 -11.17 -31.74
C ASN A 55 -5.86 -11.75 -30.97
N LEU A 56 -5.82 -13.07 -30.76
CA LEU A 56 -4.71 -13.72 -30.02
C LEU A 56 -3.34 -13.60 -30.72
N LYS A 57 -3.29 -13.63 -32.06
CA LYS A 57 -2.03 -13.72 -32.82
C LYS A 57 -1.36 -12.38 -33.11
N GLU A 58 -2.11 -11.30 -33.33
CA GLU A 58 -1.55 -9.95 -33.55
C GLU A 58 -1.12 -9.26 -32.25
N SER A 59 -1.67 -9.69 -31.11
CA SER A 59 -1.47 -9.03 -29.81
C SER A 59 -0.17 -9.40 -29.09
N ILE A 60 0.41 -10.60 -29.31
CA ILE A 60 1.70 -10.99 -28.70
C ILE A 60 2.84 -10.07 -29.18
N LYS A 61 2.75 -9.59 -30.43
CA LYS A 61 3.73 -8.66 -31.02
C LYS A 61 3.52 -7.21 -30.58
N GLY A 62 2.36 -6.89 -30.01
CA GLY A 62 1.93 -5.55 -29.64
C GLY A 62 1.64 -5.38 -28.15
N PHE A 63 2.34 -6.11 -27.26
CA PHE A 63 2.23 -5.91 -25.82
C PHE A 63 2.82 -4.54 -25.44
N ARG A 64 2.05 -3.49 -25.68
CA ARG A 64 2.37 -2.12 -25.29
C ARG A 64 1.84 -1.90 -23.88
N PHE A 65 2.75 -1.92 -22.90
CA PHE A 65 2.43 -1.58 -21.50
C PHE A 65 2.00 -0.10 -21.36
N PHE A 66 2.41 0.73 -22.31
CA PHE A 66 2.05 2.14 -22.44
C PHE A 66 1.28 2.38 -23.74
N GLU A 67 0.10 3.01 -23.66
CA GLU A 67 -0.58 3.53 -24.84
C GLU A 67 0.28 4.59 -25.55
N GLU A 68 0.09 4.73 -26.85
CA GLU A 68 0.95 5.53 -27.75
C GLU A 68 0.99 7.03 -27.40
N ASN A 69 -0.01 7.53 -26.64
CA ASN A 69 -0.08 8.89 -26.10
C ASN A 69 -0.27 8.91 -24.58
N TYR A 70 0.52 8.11 -23.84
CA TYR A 70 0.44 8.11 -22.37
C TYR A 70 0.80 9.49 -21.78
N ASP A 71 0.14 9.85 -20.68
CA ASP A 71 0.35 11.12 -19.98
C ASP A 71 1.69 11.09 -19.23
N LYS A 72 2.76 11.52 -19.93
CA LYS A 72 4.13 11.60 -19.40
C LYS A 72 4.20 12.44 -18.14
N LEU A 73 3.41 13.52 -18.06
CA LEU A 73 3.41 14.42 -16.92
C LEU A 73 2.85 13.72 -15.68
N LYS A 74 1.77 12.93 -15.82
CA LYS A 74 1.26 12.11 -14.73
C LYS A 74 2.26 11.07 -14.26
N LEU A 75 2.92 10.39 -15.20
CA LEU A 75 3.86 9.32 -14.87
C LEU A 75 5.11 9.86 -14.17
N TYR A 76 5.83 10.76 -14.82
CA TYR A 76 7.07 11.31 -14.26
C TYR A 76 6.77 12.20 -13.05
N GLY A 77 5.68 12.96 -13.07
CA GLY A 77 5.25 13.78 -11.94
C GLY A 77 4.94 12.95 -10.70
N SER A 78 4.35 11.75 -10.85
CA SER A 78 4.08 10.86 -9.72
C SER A 78 5.38 10.31 -9.13
N ILE A 79 6.32 9.88 -9.98
CA ILE A 79 7.63 9.38 -9.55
C ILE A 79 8.40 10.46 -8.78
N VAL A 80 8.46 11.67 -9.35
CA VAL A 80 9.13 12.82 -8.70
C VAL A 80 8.43 13.18 -7.38
N SER A 81 7.10 13.19 -7.34
CA SER A 81 6.36 13.49 -6.12
C SER A 81 6.64 12.49 -5.01
N VAL A 82 6.76 11.20 -5.33
CA VAL A 82 7.13 10.14 -4.37
C VAL A 82 8.56 10.33 -3.86
N ALA A 83 9.51 10.61 -4.75
CA ALA A 83 10.89 10.89 -4.34
C ALA A 83 10.98 12.12 -3.42
N CYS A 84 10.30 13.21 -3.79
CA CYS A 84 10.19 14.42 -2.96
C CYS A 84 9.55 14.12 -1.60
N TYR A 85 8.50 13.31 -1.56
CA TYR A 85 7.83 12.93 -0.32
C TYR A 85 8.79 12.24 0.67
N PHE A 86 9.57 11.25 0.22
CA PHE A 86 10.54 10.59 1.09
C PHE A 86 11.64 11.54 1.57
N TYR A 87 12.12 12.42 0.67
CA TYR A 87 13.12 13.42 1.03
C TYR A 87 12.61 14.42 2.08
N PHE A 88 11.41 14.96 1.90
CA PHE A 88 10.82 15.90 2.87
C PHE A 88 10.43 15.23 4.19
N MET A 89 9.99 13.96 4.15
CA MET A 89 9.67 13.22 5.37
C MET A 89 10.91 13.09 6.27
N ASP A 90 12.09 12.76 5.71
CA ASP A 90 13.33 12.69 6.50
C ASP A 90 13.70 14.07 7.08
N ILE A 91 13.64 15.14 6.27
CA ILE A 91 13.97 16.49 6.74
C ILE A 91 13.03 16.93 7.86
N ILE A 92 11.71 16.85 7.64
CA ILE A 92 10.72 17.35 8.61
C ILE A 92 10.67 16.44 9.85
N GLY A 93 10.85 15.13 9.68
CA GLY A 93 10.94 14.18 10.79
C GLY A 93 12.12 14.47 11.72
N ARG A 94 13.26 14.94 11.18
CA ARG A 94 14.41 15.40 11.99
C ARG A 94 14.09 16.64 12.82
N PHE A 95 13.21 17.54 12.34
CA PHE A 95 12.78 18.71 13.10
C PHE A 95 11.78 18.37 14.22
N PHE A 96 10.94 17.34 14.03
CA PHE A 96 9.93 16.91 15.00
C PHE A 96 10.09 15.43 15.39
N PRO A 97 11.18 15.06 16.08
CA PRO A 97 11.48 13.67 16.39
C PRO A 97 10.39 13.04 17.29
N ASN A 98 10.04 11.78 16.99
CA ASN A 98 9.16 10.91 17.78
C ASN A 98 7.71 11.40 17.99
N GLN A 99 7.25 12.38 17.21
CA GLN A 99 5.87 12.88 17.29
C GLN A 99 4.97 12.39 16.13
N GLY A 100 5.54 11.75 15.11
CA GLY A 100 4.80 11.36 13.89
C GLY A 100 4.24 12.52 13.08
N LEU A 101 4.64 13.74 13.41
CA LEU A 101 4.23 14.96 12.72
C LEU A 101 4.93 15.11 11.35
N GLY A 102 6.14 14.56 11.21
CA GLY A 102 6.87 14.50 9.94
C GLY A 102 6.04 13.83 8.86
N PHE A 103 5.52 12.64 9.16
CA PHE A 103 4.56 11.94 8.30
C PHE A 103 3.31 12.79 7.95
N LEU A 104 2.62 13.36 8.94
CA LEU A 104 1.35 14.06 8.70
C LEU A 104 1.53 15.32 7.84
N ILE A 105 2.50 16.16 8.22
CA ILE A 105 2.78 17.44 7.55
C ILE A 105 3.25 17.21 6.12
N THR A 106 4.03 16.15 5.87
CA THR A 106 4.53 15.83 4.52
C THR A 106 3.47 15.14 3.67
N SER A 107 2.61 14.31 4.28
CA SER A 107 1.58 13.54 3.56
C SER A 107 0.45 14.41 3.02
N ILE A 108 0.06 15.47 3.73
CA ILE A 108 -1.00 16.39 3.27
C ILE A 108 -0.65 17.02 1.91
N PRO A 109 0.47 17.74 1.73
CA PRO A 109 0.83 18.33 0.44
C PRO A 109 1.12 17.26 -0.62
N PHE A 110 1.71 16.12 -0.24
CA PHE A 110 1.92 15.01 -1.16
C PHE A 110 0.61 14.45 -1.72
N MET A 111 -0.37 14.15 -0.87
CA MET A 111 -1.68 13.66 -1.29
C MET A 111 -2.42 14.69 -2.14
N PHE A 112 -2.27 15.98 -1.84
CA PHE A 112 -2.84 17.04 -2.64
C PHE A 112 -2.24 17.10 -4.05
N ILE A 113 -0.90 17.10 -4.16
CA ILE A 113 -0.17 17.12 -5.43
C ILE A 113 -0.51 15.87 -6.25
N MET A 114 -0.49 14.69 -5.64
CA MET A 114 -0.82 13.43 -6.30
C MET A 114 -2.27 13.42 -6.81
N SER A 115 -3.22 13.82 -5.97
CA SER A 115 -4.62 13.87 -6.37
C SER A 115 -4.87 14.89 -7.49
N PHE A 116 -4.19 16.04 -7.44
CA PHE A 116 -4.23 17.04 -8.50
C PHE A 116 -3.66 16.51 -9.82
N LEU A 117 -2.49 15.86 -9.74
CA LEU A 117 -1.79 15.31 -10.89
C LEU A 117 -2.62 14.23 -11.58
N LEU A 118 -3.24 13.33 -10.81
CA LEU A 118 -3.97 12.17 -11.33
C LEU A 118 -5.34 12.53 -11.93
N VAL A 119 -6.12 13.41 -11.30
CA VAL A 119 -7.48 13.79 -11.76
C VAL A 119 -7.45 14.55 -13.08
N GLY A 120 -6.35 15.23 -13.40
CA GLY A 120 -6.21 16.01 -14.62
C GLY A 120 -7.01 17.31 -14.61
N LYS A 121 -6.62 18.24 -15.49
CA LYS A 121 -7.15 19.63 -15.50
C LYS A 121 -8.65 19.72 -15.75
N GLU A 122 -9.20 18.80 -16.55
CA GLU A 122 -10.60 18.85 -17.00
C GLU A 122 -11.60 18.48 -15.89
N ASN A 123 -11.24 17.55 -15.02
CA ASN A 123 -12.13 17.05 -13.96
C ASN A 123 -11.89 17.74 -12.60
N PHE A 124 -10.92 18.66 -12.53
CA PHE A 124 -10.49 19.29 -11.28
C PHE A 124 -11.60 20.10 -10.61
N LYS A 125 -12.40 20.85 -11.38
CA LYS A 125 -13.49 21.68 -10.81
C LYS A 125 -14.57 20.85 -10.11
N ILE A 126 -14.87 19.67 -10.65
CA ILE A 126 -15.91 18.77 -10.15
C ILE A 126 -15.43 18.03 -8.91
N HIS A 127 -14.18 17.53 -8.92
CA HIS A 127 -13.64 16.68 -7.85
C HIS A 127 -12.85 17.43 -6.79
N ARG A 128 -12.77 18.77 -6.87
CA ARG A 128 -11.94 19.60 -5.97
C ARG A 128 -12.21 19.33 -4.49
N THR A 129 -13.48 19.22 -4.12
CA THR A 129 -13.89 18.99 -2.72
C THR A 129 -13.44 17.61 -2.23
N SER A 130 -13.65 16.56 -3.03
CA SER A 130 -13.18 15.21 -2.71
C SER A 130 -11.66 15.12 -2.61
N ILE A 131 -10.93 15.82 -3.48
CA ILE A 131 -9.46 15.89 -3.45
C ILE A 131 -8.98 16.53 -2.14
N LEU A 132 -9.51 17.71 -1.81
CA LEU A 132 -9.14 18.42 -0.58
C LEU A 132 -9.47 17.58 0.67
N LEU A 133 -10.65 16.96 0.68
CA LEU A 133 -11.10 16.17 1.81
C LEU A 133 -10.23 14.91 1.99
N SER A 134 -9.98 14.17 0.91
CA SER A 134 -9.14 12.96 0.98
C SER A 134 -7.69 13.29 1.35
N SER A 135 -7.18 14.44 0.88
CA SER A 135 -5.81 14.88 1.17
C SER A 135 -5.56 15.16 2.66
N VAL A 136 -6.61 15.41 3.44
CA VAL A 136 -6.51 15.67 4.88
C VAL A 136 -6.99 14.47 5.68
N ILE A 137 -8.16 13.91 5.34
CA ILE A 137 -8.75 12.80 6.09
C ILE A 137 -7.88 11.54 6.00
N THR A 138 -7.36 11.21 4.81
CA THR A 138 -6.61 9.96 4.64
C THR A 138 -5.30 9.96 5.46
N PRO A 139 -4.44 11.00 5.38
CA PRO A 139 -3.25 11.07 6.22
C PRO A 139 -3.56 11.14 7.72
N LEU A 140 -4.62 11.88 8.10
CA LEU A 140 -5.03 12.01 9.50
C LEU A 140 -5.48 10.65 10.06
N PHE A 141 -6.28 9.90 9.29
CA PHE A 141 -6.75 8.58 9.70
C PHE A 141 -5.59 7.59 9.81
N ALA A 142 -4.67 7.58 8.84
CA ALA A 142 -3.47 6.75 8.90
C ALA A 142 -2.63 7.09 10.15
N TRP A 143 -2.39 8.38 10.40
CA TRP A 143 -1.64 8.82 11.57
C TRP A 143 -2.29 8.39 12.89
N ILE A 144 -3.61 8.55 13.04
CA ILE A 144 -4.36 8.08 14.22
C ILE A 144 -4.28 6.57 14.38
N LEU A 145 -4.43 5.83 13.28
CA LEU A 145 -4.36 4.37 13.27
C LEU A 145 -2.97 3.90 13.75
N PHE A 146 -1.88 4.43 13.20
CA PHE A 146 -0.54 4.06 13.62
C PHE A 146 -0.23 4.46 15.06
N ALA A 147 -0.61 5.68 15.46
CA ALA A 147 -0.34 6.18 16.80
C ALA A 147 -1.15 5.44 17.89
N LYS A 148 -2.45 5.19 17.65
CA LYS A 148 -3.34 4.63 18.69
C LYS A 148 -3.58 3.13 18.60
N LEU A 149 -3.65 2.57 17.39
CA LEU A 149 -3.91 1.13 17.23
C LEU A 149 -2.62 0.33 17.33
N PHE A 150 -1.54 0.84 16.74
CA PHE A 150 -0.27 0.12 16.67
C PHE A 150 0.77 0.61 17.68
N TYR A 151 0.56 1.75 18.35
CA TYR A 151 1.54 2.37 19.25
C TYR A 151 2.92 2.58 18.61
N ILE A 152 2.96 2.77 17.29
CA ILE A 152 4.20 3.02 16.54
C ILE A 152 4.23 4.49 16.16
N THR A 153 5.27 5.20 16.58
CA THR A 153 5.55 6.56 16.09
C THR A 153 6.27 6.46 14.75
N LEU A 154 5.58 6.90 13.70
CA LEU A 154 6.21 7.16 12.40
C LEU A 154 7.21 8.33 12.55
N PRO A 155 8.24 8.40 11.69
CA PRO A 155 9.12 9.57 11.60
C PRO A 155 8.36 10.86 11.26
#